data_AF-A0A9W9Y782-F1
#
_entry.id   AF-A0A9W9Y782-F1
#
_cell.length_a   1.000
_cell.length_b   1.000
_cell.length_c   1.000
_cell.angle_alpha   90.00
_cell.angle_beta   90.00
_cell.angle_gamma   90.00
#
_symmetry.space_group_name_H-M   'P 1'
#
loop_
_entity.id
_entity.type
_entity.pdbx_description
1 polymer ?
#
loop_
_entity_poly.entity_id
_entity_poly.type
_entity_poly.pdbx_seq_one_letter_code
_entity_poly.pdbx_strand_id
1 'polypeptide(L)'
;MLNSTGIFDEIICRSYQRSSQHSQCANSLETFLQIKCQEAKRTALLAYDKKMEAGIPKLPCDGDKILESHESAISQSMDIFDKETVGLASDNTKQDKEGMMNTGREKLADWKLKNDRLTKERCEKLLEELRRKHLDPVLKKVRGPNGTSVSYPDIDEGCAKIENEYKNHALGAKSVHAQVLLEFHERLKVEQDQYKDILKKLKDYDENLLKQRRENADKDKATERLKERNAYLEKEKKIQEKTVKDLEEKKKQELLEKIREFQTREDILKKKIDDMEKAGMLKRIDDLATELKEARGEKKQWESEIRDLKYQLAKLVEQLKVSQRPWYKKMFGKDE
;
A
#
# COMPACT_ATOMS: atom_id res chain seq x y z
N MET A 1 -119.66 20.43 33.73
CA MET A 1 -118.35 19.81 33.46
C MET A 1 -117.56 20.80 32.62
N LEU A 2 -116.65 21.53 33.25
CA LEU A 2 -115.88 22.61 32.60
C LEU A 2 -114.65 21.99 31.92
N ASN A 3 -114.45 22.33 30.64
CA ASN A 3 -113.33 21.94 29.79
C ASN A 3 -111.99 22.34 30.43
N SER A 4 -111.37 21.46 31.22
CA SER A 4 -110.02 21.66 31.77
C SER A 4 -108.90 21.09 30.89
N THR A 5 -109.25 20.37 29.83
CA THR A 5 -108.30 19.70 28.93
C THR A 5 -107.63 20.66 27.94
N GLY A 6 -108.34 21.69 27.45
CA GLY A 6 -107.80 22.62 26.46
C GLY A 6 -106.68 23.55 26.97
N ILE A 7 -106.69 23.91 28.25
CA ILE A 7 -105.68 24.81 28.85
C ILE A 7 -104.34 24.08 29.02
N PHE A 8 -104.36 22.79 29.36
CA PHE A 8 -103.14 21.99 29.52
C PHE A 8 -102.43 21.75 28.18
N ASP A 9 -103.18 21.46 27.11
CA ASP A 9 -102.60 21.26 25.78
C ASP A 9 -102.00 22.55 25.19
N GLU A 10 -102.60 23.71 25.48
CA GLU A 10 -102.08 25.00 25.01
C GLU A 10 -100.79 25.41 25.74
N ILE A 11 -100.67 25.09 27.04
CA ILE A 11 -99.43 25.32 27.82
C ILE A 11 -98.30 24.40 27.35
N ILE A 12 -98.60 23.12 27.06
CA ILE A 12 -97.60 22.16 26.56
C ILE A 12 -97.15 22.54 25.14
N CYS A 13 -98.05 22.94 24.24
CA CYS A 13 -97.67 23.43 22.92
C CYS A 13 -96.77 24.67 23.00
N ARG A 14 -97.12 25.66 23.84
CA ARG A 14 -96.31 26.88 24.01
C ARG A 14 -94.94 26.60 24.64
N SER A 15 -94.83 25.62 25.54
CA SER A 15 -93.53 25.23 26.11
C SER A 15 -92.65 24.51 25.08
N TYR A 16 -93.24 23.64 24.25
CA TYR A 16 -92.54 22.96 23.16
C TYR A 16 -92.07 23.94 22.08
N GLN A 17 -92.90 24.93 21.75
CA GLN A 17 -92.58 25.95 20.75
C GLN A 17 -91.50 26.90 21.25
N ARG A 18 -91.51 27.28 22.55
CA ARG A 18 -90.41 28.02 23.19
C ARG A 18 -89.13 27.21 23.28
N SER A 19 -89.21 25.92 23.59
CA SER A 19 -88.04 25.01 23.64
C SER A 19 -87.42 24.84 22.24
N SER A 20 -88.25 24.66 21.21
CA SER A 20 -87.82 24.58 19.81
C SER A 20 -87.19 25.90 19.32
N GLN A 21 -87.79 27.05 19.64
CA GLN A 21 -87.22 28.37 19.32
C GLN A 21 -85.92 28.65 20.09
N HIS A 22 -85.84 28.27 21.37
CA HIS A 22 -84.61 28.36 22.15
C HIS A 22 -83.49 27.50 21.55
N SER A 23 -83.81 26.28 21.13
CA SER A 23 -82.86 25.37 20.48
C SER A 23 -82.38 25.92 19.14
N GLN A 24 -83.25 26.50 18.30
CA GLN A 24 -82.86 27.11 17.04
C GLN A 24 -81.97 28.35 17.22
N CYS A 25 -82.28 29.23 18.18
CA CYS A 25 -81.45 30.39 18.50
C CYS A 25 -80.09 29.98 19.09
N ALA A 26 -80.04 28.94 19.94
CA ALA A 26 -78.79 28.42 20.48
C ALA A 26 -77.87 27.89 19.38
N ASN A 27 -78.41 27.09 18.45
CA ASN A 27 -77.64 26.55 17.32
C ASN A 27 -77.13 27.64 16.36
N SER A 28 -77.94 28.69 16.12
CA SER A 28 -77.54 29.81 15.27
C SER A 28 -76.42 30.66 15.89
N LEU A 29 -76.46 30.88 17.21
CA LEU A 29 -75.41 31.58 17.93
C LEU A 29 -74.11 30.77 17.94
N GLU A 30 -74.19 29.47 18.21
CA GLU A 30 -73.03 28.56 18.18
C GLU A 30 -72.35 28.54 16.80
N THR A 31 -73.14 28.47 15.73
CA THR A 31 -72.64 28.53 14.35
C THR A 31 -71.93 29.86 14.07
N PHE A 32 -72.52 30.99 14.50
CA PHE A 32 -71.90 32.30 14.33
C PHE A 32 -70.56 32.42 15.08
N LEU A 33 -70.52 31.94 16.32
CA LEU A 33 -69.30 31.92 17.14
C LEU A 33 -68.19 31.09 16.48
N GLN A 34 -68.55 29.90 15.96
CA GLN A 34 -67.61 29.02 15.30
C GLN A 34 -67.03 29.64 14.02
N ILE A 35 -67.86 30.27 13.18
CA ILE A 35 -67.40 30.97 11.97
C ILE A 35 -66.41 32.09 12.33
N LYS A 36 -66.77 32.93 13.30
CA LYS A 36 -65.93 34.05 13.72
C LYS A 36 -64.57 33.57 14.26
N CYS A 37 -64.55 32.52 15.09
CA CYS A 37 -63.29 31.93 15.58
C CYS A 37 -62.45 31.32 14.44
N GLN A 38 -63.07 30.67 13.47
CA GLN A 38 -62.36 30.11 12.30
C GLN A 38 -61.73 31.19 11.42
N GLU A 39 -62.44 32.30 11.19
CA GLU A 39 -61.92 33.44 10.44
C GLU A 39 -60.74 34.12 11.17
N ALA A 40 -60.89 34.34 12.48
CA ALA A 40 -59.81 34.87 13.32
C ALA A 40 -58.57 33.96 13.28
N LYS A 41 -58.78 32.65 13.42
CA LYS A 41 -57.71 31.63 13.34
C LYS A 41 -57.00 31.65 12.00
N ARG A 42 -57.74 31.73 10.89
CA ARG A 42 -57.17 31.81 9.54
C ARG A 42 -56.31 33.07 9.39
N THR A 43 -56.80 34.21 9.84
CA THR A 43 -56.10 35.50 9.78
C THR A 43 -54.82 35.47 10.61
N ALA A 44 -54.89 34.93 11.81
CA ALA A 44 -53.74 34.78 12.69
C ALA A 44 -52.68 33.83 12.14
N LEU A 45 -53.06 32.70 11.54
CA LEU A 45 -52.12 31.76 10.92
C LEU A 45 -51.47 32.34 9.65
N LEU A 46 -52.20 33.15 8.88
CA LEU A 46 -51.61 33.88 7.75
C LEU A 46 -50.57 34.91 8.20
N ALA A 47 -50.80 35.58 9.33
CA ALA A 47 -49.83 36.50 9.91
C ALA A 47 -48.59 35.76 10.42
N TYR A 48 -48.77 34.58 11.04
CA TYR A 48 -47.67 33.70 11.43
C TYR A 48 -46.78 33.35 10.22
N ASP A 49 -47.37 32.90 9.10
CA ASP A 49 -46.61 32.49 7.92
C ASP A 49 -45.79 33.65 7.34
N LYS A 50 -46.43 34.82 7.17
CA LYS A 50 -45.74 36.02 6.69
C LYS A 50 -44.59 36.44 7.61
N LYS A 51 -44.79 36.33 8.92
CA LYS A 51 -43.77 36.71 9.90
C LYS A 51 -42.60 35.73 9.89
N MET A 52 -42.86 34.43 9.75
CA MET A 52 -41.84 33.39 9.60
C MET A 52 -41.02 33.59 8.33
N GLU A 53 -41.66 33.81 7.19
CA GLU A 53 -40.99 34.02 5.91
C GLU A 53 -40.10 35.26 5.91
N ALA A 54 -40.52 36.33 6.59
CA ALA A 54 -39.73 37.56 6.70
C ALA A 54 -38.63 37.49 7.78
N GLY A 55 -38.83 36.70 8.84
CA GLY A 55 -37.95 36.61 10.00
C GLY A 55 -36.81 35.60 9.85
N ILE A 56 -37.03 34.53 9.08
CA ILE A 56 -36.01 33.48 8.89
C ILE A 56 -34.95 33.96 7.89
N PRO A 57 -33.66 33.95 8.27
CA PRO A 57 -32.57 34.18 7.33
C PRO A 57 -32.56 33.14 6.21
N LYS A 58 -31.80 33.41 5.14
CA LYS A 58 -31.62 32.44 4.05
C LYS A 58 -31.13 31.09 4.60
N LEU A 59 -31.89 30.03 4.37
CA LEU A 59 -31.52 28.67 4.73
C LEU A 59 -30.31 28.18 3.91
N PRO A 60 -29.45 27.31 4.47
CA PRO A 60 -29.45 26.86 5.86
C PRO A 60 -28.92 27.93 6.83
N CYS A 61 -29.50 28.00 8.03
CA CYS A 61 -29.12 28.94 9.09
C CYS A 61 -29.05 28.26 10.47
N ASP A 62 -28.57 28.98 11.48
CA ASP A 62 -28.57 28.50 12.87
C ASP A 62 -30.01 28.18 13.31
N GLY A 63 -30.19 27.05 13.98
CA GLY A 63 -31.49 26.59 14.48
C GLY A 63 -32.10 27.56 15.50
N ASP A 64 -31.24 28.27 16.24
CA ASP A 64 -31.67 29.30 17.20
C ASP A 64 -32.41 30.44 16.48
N LYS A 65 -32.04 30.78 15.24
CA LYS A 65 -32.73 31.81 14.45
C LYS A 65 -34.13 31.39 14.00
N ILE A 66 -34.34 30.10 13.75
CA ILE A 66 -35.67 29.56 13.42
C ILE A 66 -36.55 29.61 14.68
N LEU A 67 -35.99 29.27 15.85
CA LEU A 67 -36.71 29.34 17.12
C LEU A 67 -37.10 30.78 17.49
N GLU A 68 -36.16 31.72 17.43
CA GLU A 68 -36.41 33.15 17.66
C GLU A 68 -37.54 33.68 16.74
N SER A 69 -37.47 33.34 15.44
CA SER A 69 -38.51 33.74 14.47
C SER A 69 -39.86 33.09 14.77
N HIS A 70 -39.88 31.82 15.18
CA HIS A 70 -41.10 31.10 15.53
C HIS A 70 -41.79 31.68 16.77
N GLU A 71 -41.04 31.95 17.83
CA GLU A 71 -41.56 32.55 19.06
C GLU A 71 -42.18 33.93 18.77
N SER A 72 -41.49 34.76 17.98
CA SER A 72 -42.02 36.06 17.55
C SER A 72 -43.30 35.91 16.71
N ALA A 73 -43.32 34.97 15.76
CA ALA A 73 -44.46 34.74 14.89
C ALA A 73 -45.68 34.18 15.65
N ILE A 74 -45.48 33.26 16.59
CA ILE A 74 -46.57 32.74 17.44
C ILE A 74 -47.12 33.81 18.34
N SER A 75 -46.28 34.61 19.00
CA SER A 75 -46.74 35.72 19.83
C SER A 75 -47.62 36.68 19.03
N GLN A 76 -47.15 37.10 17.84
CA GLN A 76 -47.92 38.01 16.98
C GLN A 76 -49.23 37.38 16.49
N SER A 77 -49.21 36.08 16.15
CA SER A 77 -50.39 35.34 15.73
C SER A 77 -51.44 35.27 16.84
N MET A 78 -51.03 34.99 18.07
CA MET A 78 -51.92 34.97 19.23
C MET A 78 -52.50 36.35 19.54
N ASP A 79 -51.69 37.42 19.47
CA ASP A 79 -52.18 38.79 19.66
C ASP A 79 -53.25 39.18 18.63
N ILE A 80 -53.09 38.73 17.38
CA ILE A 80 -54.08 38.96 16.31
C ILE A 80 -55.36 38.18 16.61
N PHE A 81 -55.23 36.91 16.98
CA PHE A 81 -56.39 36.08 17.31
C PHE A 81 -57.18 36.66 18.50
N ASP A 82 -56.49 37.08 19.56
CA ASP A 82 -57.11 37.67 20.74
C ASP A 82 -57.84 38.97 20.41
N LYS A 83 -57.29 39.81 19.52
CA LYS A 83 -57.95 41.03 19.04
C LYS A 83 -59.21 40.74 18.23
N GLU A 84 -59.16 39.79 17.31
CA GLU A 84 -60.30 39.44 16.45
C GLU A 84 -61.44 38.73 17.22
N THR A 85 -61.10 38.06 18.32
CA THR A 85 -62.04 37.32 19.19
C THR A 85 -62.48 38.10 20.43
N VAL A 86 -62.18 39.40 20.51
CA VAL A 86 -62.65 40.27 21.60
C VAL A 86 -64.17 40.14 21.77
N GLY A 87 -64.59 39.96 23.03
CA GLY A 87 -66.00 39.84 23.42
C GLY A 87 -66.56 38.41 23.35
N LEU A 88 -65.79 37.42 22.88
CA LEU A 88 -66.16 36.02 22.97
C LEU A 88 -65.78 35.45 24.35
N ALA A 89 -66.59 34.51 24.85
CA ALA A 89 -66.25 33.78 26.06
C ALA A 89 -64.98 32.94 25.85
N SER A 90 -64.13 32.85 26.87
CA SER A 90 -62.86 32.10 26.80
C SER A 90 -63.08 30.65 26.37
N ASP A 91 -64.12 30.00 26.87
CA ASP A 91 -64.44 28.60 26.56
C ASP A 91 -64.70 28.38 25.05
N ASN A 92 -65.26 29.38 24.36
CA ASN A 92 -65.54 29.32 22.92
C ASN A 92 -64.30 29.50 22.05
N THR A 93 -63.19 29.99 22.62
CA THR A 93 -61.95 30.27 21.86
C THR A 93 -60.82 29.30 22.18
N LYS A 94 -60.94 28.56 23.29
CA LYS A 94 -59.88 27.69 23.82
C LYS A 94 -59.41 26.64 22.82
N GLN A 95 -60.33 25.91 22.21
CA GLN A 95 -60.01 24.85 21.25
C GLN A 95 -59.28 25.40 20.02
N ASP A 96 -59.63 26.60 19.57
CA ASP A 96 -58.97 27.23 18.43
C ASP A 96 -57.57 27.74 18.76
N LYS A 97 -57.36 28.28 19.97
CA LYS A 97 -56.02 28.64 20.47
C LYS A 97 -55.11 27.41 20.56
N GLU A 98 -55.60 26.32 21.14
CA GLU A 98 -54.87 25.05 21.21
C GLU A 98 -54.55 24.52 19.80
N GLY A 99 -55.53 24.58 18.89
CA GLY A 99 -55.34 24.23 17.48
C GLY A 99 -54.27 25.07 16.79
N MET A 100 -54.24 26.38 17.02
CA MET A 100 -53.20 27.27 16.48
C MET A 100 -51.81 26.94 17.03
N MET A 101 -51.68 26.66 18.33
CA MET A 101 -50.42 26.24 18.93
C MET A 101 -49.92 24.91 18.34
N ASN A 102 -50.83 23.96 18.09
CA ASN A 102 -50.51 22.70 17.42
C ASN A 102 -50.01 22.93 16.00
N THR A 103 -50.75 23.69 15.18
CA THR A 103 -50.32 24.04 13.82
C THR A 103 -48.99 24.80 13.81
N GLY A 104 -48.76 25.66 14.81
CA GLY A 104 -47.49 26.34 15.00
C GLY A 104 -46.33 25.37 15.22
N ARG A 105 -46.52 24.36 16.09
CA ARG A 105 -45.53 23.31 16.34
C ARG A 105 -45.23 22.47 15.11
N GLU A 106 -46.26 22.10 14.35
CA GLU A 106 -46.11 21.36 13.08
C GLU A 106 -45.27 22.16 12.08
N LYS A 107 -45.62 23.43 11.86
CA LYS A 107 -44.86 24.31 10.96
C LYS A 107 -43.43 24.53 11.42
N LEU A 108 -43.18 24.64 12.73
CA LEU A 108 -41.82 24.72 13.27
C LEU A 108 -41.02 23.45 12.94
N ALA A 109 -41.63 22.27 13.09
CA ALA A 109 -41.00 21.01 12.74
C ALA A 109 -40.63 20.96 11.24
N ASP A 110 -41.52 21.44 10.36
CA ASP A 110 -41.27 21.52 8.92
C ASP A 110 -40.09 22.45 8.58
N TRP A 111 -40.04 23.63 9.20
CA TRP A 111 -38.93 24.57 9.02
C TRP A 111 -37.60 23.98 9.51
N LYS A 112 -37.60 23.31 10.66
CA LYS A 112 -36.41 22.62 11.19
C LYS A 112 -35.96 21.50 10.25
N LEU A 113 -36.88 20.63 9.82
CA LEU A 113 -36.58 19.54 8.90
C LEU A 113 -36.02 20.05 7.56
N LYS A 114 -36.59 21.13 7.02
CA LYS A 114 -36.09 21.78 5.80
C LYS A 114 -34.69 22.36 6.01
N ASN A 115 -34.44 23.00 7.14
CA ASN A 115 -33.12 23.54 7.49
C ASN A 115 -32.08 22.43 7.65
N ASP A 116 -32.44 21.34 8.33
CA ASP A 116 -31.56 20.19 8.57
C ASP A 116 -31.19 19.51 7.26
N ARG A 117 -32.16 19.30 6.36
CA ARG A 117 -31.91 18.75 5.02
C ARG A 117 -30.93 19.63 4.23
N LEU A 118 -31.17 20.94 4.18
CA LEU A 118 -30.30 21.87 3.45
C LEU A 118 -28.92 22.02 4.10
N THR A 119 -28.85 21.93 5.43
CA THR A 119 -27.58 21.90 6.19
C THR A 119 -26.77 20.69 5.76
N LYS A 120 -27.39 19.50 5.76
CA LYS A 120 -26.73 18.25 5.36
C LYS A 120 -26.20 18.33 3.93
N GLU A 121 -27.06 18.67 2.96
CA GLU A 121 -26.66 18.77 1.54
C GLU A 121 -25.50 19.75 1.32
N ARG A 122 -25.50 20.89 2.04
CA ARG A 122 -24.44 21.89 1.93
C ARG A 122 -23.14 21.44 2.59
N CYS A 123 -23.23 20.84 3.78
CA CYS A 123 -22.08 20.31 4.51
C CYS A 123 -21.39 19.17 3.74
N GLU A 124 -22.16 18.26 3.15
CA GLU A 124 -21.64 17.18 2.31
C GLU A 124 -20.87 17.73 1.10
N LYS A 125 -21.46 18.69 0.37
CA LYS A 125 -20.78 19.38 -0.75
C LYS A 125 -19.50 20.09 -0.31
N LEU A 126 -19.54 20.79 0.83
CA LEU A 126 -18.36 21.46 1.38
C LEU A 126 -17.24 20.45 1.66
N LEU A 127 -17.56 19.31 2.28
CA LEU A 127 -16.57 18.26 2.57
C LEU A 127 -16.00 17.64 1.29
N GLU A 128 -16.81 17.43 0.26
CA GLU A 128 -16.33 16.96 -1.05
C GLU A 128 -15.35 17.96 -1.68
N GLU A 129 -15.68 19.25 -1.65
CA GLU A 129 -14.81 20.31 -2.17
C GLU A 129 -13.49 20.41 -1.39
N LEU A 130 -13.55 20.37 -0.06
CA LEU A 130 -12.39 20.41 0.82
C LEU A 130 -11.50 19.17 0.63
N ARG A 131 -12.10 17.98 0.48
CA ARG A 131 -11.38 16.75 0.15
C ARG A 131 -10.64 16.89 -1.18
N ARG A 132 -11.33 17.34 -2.22
CA ARG A 132 -10.74 17.54 -3.55
C ARG A 132 -9.58 18.54 -3.54
N LYS A 133 -9.66 19.55 -2.67
CA LYS A 133 -8.65 20.61 -2.54
C LYS A 133 -7.42 20.14 -1.77
N HIS A 134 -7.61 19.46 -0.63
CA HIS A 134 -6.53 19.22 0.33
C HIS A 134 -6.02 17.79 0.35
N LEU A 135 -6.89 16.81 0.10
CA LEU A 135 -6.57 15.40 0.28
C LEU A 135 -6.34 14.68 -1.05
N ASP A 136 -7.24 14.82 -2.02
CA ASP A 136 -7.11 14.15 -3.32
C ASP A 136 -5.76 14.39 -4.03
N PRO A 137 -5.14 15.59 -3.97
CA PRO A 137 -3.82 15.80 -4.55
C PRO A 137 -2.73 14.97 -3.86
N VAL A 138 -2.81 14.79 -2.55
CA VAL A 138 -1.89 13.94 -1.78
C VAL A 138 -2.12 12.48 -2.15
N LEU A 139 -3.38 12.04 -2.17
CA LEU A 139 -3.75 10.66 -2.51
C LEU A 139 -3.37 10.27 -3.94
N LYS A 140 -3.51 11.20 -4.89
CA LYS A 140 -3.07 11.01 -6.28
C LYS A 140 -1.56 10.81 -6.38
N LYS A 141 -0.77 11.52 -5.54
CA LYS A 141 0.69 11.31 -5.47
C LYS A 141 1.03 9.93 -4.91
N VAL A 142 0.35 9.48 -3.85
CA VAL A 142 0.54 8.14 -3.25
C VAL A 142 0.36 7.03 -4.29
N ARG A 143 -0.65 7.14 -5.16
CA ARG A 143 -0.93 6.16 -6.22
C ARG A 143 -0.04 6.32 -7.47
N GLY A 144 0.73 7.40 -7.55
CA GLY A 144 1.55 7.73 -8.71
C GLY A 144 2.99 7.21 -8.61
N PRO A 145 3.82 7.48 -9.64
CA PRO A 145 5.25 7.09 -9.63
C PRO A 145 6.04 7.76 -8.50
N ASN A 146 5.52 8.86 -7.93
CA ASN A 146 6.14 9.58 -6.82
C ASN A 146 5.56 9.16 -5.45
N GLY A 147 4.90 8.00 -5.35
CA GLY A 147 4.23 7.56 -4.13
C GLY A 147 5.14 7.48 -2.91
N THR A 148 6.43 7.16 -3.11
CA THR A 148 7.45 7.06 -2.06
C THR A 148 7.88 8.42 -1.48
N SER A 149 7.54 9.52 -2.16
CA SER A 149 7.79 10.88 -1.66
C SER A 149 6.72 11.39 -0.70
N VAL A 150 5.58 10.70 -0.60
CA VAL A 150 4.50 11.08 0.32
C VAL A 150 4.70 10.39 1.67
N SER A 151 4.53 11.15 2.73
CA SER A 151 4.68 10.72 4.11
C SER A 151 3.32 10.66 4.82
N TYR A 152 3.26 9.98 5.97
CA TYR A 152 2.05 9.97 6.80
C TYR A 152 1.62 11.38 7.25
N PRO A 153 2.53 12.27 7.66
CA PRO A 153 2.20 13.66 7.96
C PRO A 153 1.48 14.42 6.83
N ASP A 154 1.82 14.16 5.56
CA ASP A 154 1.17 14.86 4.43
C ASP A 154 -0.32 14.53 4.33
N ILE A 155 -0.70 13.28 4.65
CA ILE A 155 -2.10 12.83 4.68
C ILE A 155 -2.80 13.42 5.90
N ASP A 156 -2.18 13.35 7.07
CA ASP A 156 -2.76 13.85 8.32
C ASP A 156 -2.96 15.39 8.26
N GLU A 157 -2.02 16.13 7.66
CA GLU A 157 -2.13 17.59 7.44
C GLU A 157 -3.29 17.94 6.51
N GLY A 158 -3.47 17.20 5.41
CA GLY A 158 -4.61 17.37 4.51
C GLY A 158 -5.95 17.21 5.24
N CYS A 159 -6.03 16.23 6.15
CA CYS A 159 -7.23 15.97 6.93
C CYS A 159 -7.49 17.05 7.99
N ALA A 160 -6.43 17.52 8.67
CA ALA A 160 -6.53 18.63 9.62
C ALA A 160 -7.00 19.93 8.95
N LYS A 161 -6.55 20.20 7.70
CA LYS A 161 -7.03 21.35 6.91
C LYS A 161 -8.51 21.25 6.58
N ILE A 162 -9.00 20.05 6.21
CA ILE A 162 -10.43 19.81 5.96
C ILE A 162 -11.23 20.09 7.22
N GLU A 163 -10.82 19.56 8.37
CA GLU A 163 -11.55 19.74 9.63
C GLU A 163 -11.61 21.22 10.03
N ASN A 164 -10.49 21.94 9.92
CA ASN A 164 -10.43 23.36 10.25
C ASN A 164 -11.27 24.21 9.28
N GLU A 165 -11.13 24.02 7.97
CA GLU A 165 -11.93 24.76 6.99
C GLU A 165 -13.43 24.43 7.12
N TYR A 166 -13.79 23.18 7.41
CA TYR A 166 -15.18 22.79 7.66
C TYR A 166 -15.77 23.51 8.87
N LYS A 167 -15.07 23.51 10.02
CA LYS A 167 -15.54 24.21 11.23
C LYS A 167 -15.76 25.71 10.99
N ASN A 168 -14.95 26.33 10.13
CA ASN A 168 -15.03 27.75 9.83
C ASN A 168 -16.09 28.12 8.79
N HIS A 169 -16.48 27.19 7.91
CA HIS A 169 -17.39 27.48 6.78
C HIS A 169 -18.73 26.73 6.84
N ALA A 170 -18.89 25.76 7.74
CA ALA A 170 -20.15 25.05 7.93
C ALA A 170 -21.24 26.03 8.40
N LEU A 171 -22.40 25.97 7.74
CA LEU A 171 -23.55 26.82 8.03
C LEU A 171 -24.79 25.95 8.15
N GLY A 172 -25.61 26.23 9.17
CA GLY A 172 -26.85 25.49 9.41
C GLY A 172 -27.00 25.02 10.84
N ALA A 173 -27.77 23.94 11.02
CA ALA A 173 -28.02 23.34 12.33
C ALA A 173 -26.77 22.70 12.96
N LYS A 174 -26.51 23.06 14.23
CA LYS A 174 -25.33 22.61 14.98
C LYS A 174 -25.30 21.11 15.32
N SER A 175 -26.44 20.45 15.33
CA SER A 175 -26.49 18.99 15.47
C SER A 175 -26.11 18.31 14.14
N VAL A 176 -26.63 18.83 13.04
CA VAL A 176 -26.48 18.22 11.70
C VAL A 176 -25.06 18.35 11.18
N HIS A 177 -24.43 19.53 11.26
CA HIS A 177 -23.04 19.67 10.80
C HIS A 177 -22.06 18.78 11.59
N ALA A 178 -22.32 18.53 12.88
CA ALA A 178 -21.50 17.65 13.72
C ALA A 178 -21.70 16.18 13.33
N GLN A 179 -22.95 15.77 13.06
CA GLN A 179 -23.25 14.44 12.54
C GLN A 179 -22.58 14.19 11.18
N VAL A 180 -22.71 15.12 10.24
CA VAL A 180 -22.11 14.99 8.90
C VAL A 180 -20.58 14.91 8.98
N LEU A 181 -19.96 15.68 9.87
CA LEU A 181 -18.51 15.61 10.09
C LEU A 181 -18.10 14.27 10.70
N LEU A 182 -18.87 13.73 11.64
CA LEU A 182 -18.61 12.41 12.24
C LEU A 182 -18.67 11.30 11.18
N GLU A 183 -19.74 11.25 10.39
CA GLU A 183 -19.90 10.28 9.29
C GLU A 183 -18.75 10.39 8.27
N PHE A 184 -18.29 11.62 8.00
CA PHE A 184 -17.14 11.86 7.15
C PHE A 184 -15.83 11.36 7.78
N HIS A 185 -15.58 11.64 9.06
CA HIS A 185 -14.40 11.15 9.78
C HIS A 185 -14.33 9.63 9.82
N GLU A 186 -15.45 8.95 10.03
CA GLU A 186 -15.51 7.48 10.02
C GLU A 186 -15.08 6.91 8.65
N ARG A 187 -15.64 7.46 7.55
CA ARG A 187 -15.24 7.06 6.19
C ARG A 187 -13.77 7.38 5.90
N LEU A 188 -13.34 8.59 6.29
CA LEU A 188 -11.99 9.06 6.04
C LEU A 188 -10.95 8.23 6.79
N LYS A 189 -11.24 7.77 8.02
CA LYS A 189 -10.34 6.93 8.80
C LYS A 189 -10.08 5.59 8.10
N VAL A 190 -11.12 4.94 7.58
CA VAL A 190 -10.97 3.69 6.82
C VAL A 190 -10.10 3.91 5.58
N GLU A 191 -10.31 5.00 4.85
CA GLU A 191 -9.46 5.35 3.70
C GLU A 191 -8.02 5.66 4.11
N GLN A 192 -7.81 6.41 5.19
CA GLN A 192 -6.48 6.72 5.73
C GLN A 192 -5.71 5.44 6.03
N ASP A 193 -6.32 4.47 6.71
CA ASP A 193 -5.66 3.19 7.02
C ASP A 193 -5.25 2.44 5.75
N GLN A 194 -6.10 2.43 4.71
CA GLN A 194 -5.75 1.86 3.40
C GLN A 194 -4.55 2.55 2.75
N TYR A 195 -4.51 3.89 2.77
CA TYR A 195 -3.37 4.64 2.24
C TYR A 195 -2.11 4.40 3.06
N LYS A 196 -2.27 4.26 4.38
CA LYS A 196 -1.15 4.00 5.27
C LYS A 196 -0.49 2.65 4.99
N ASP A 197 -1.30 1.64 4.67
CA ASP A 197 -0.86 0.32 4.23
C ASP A 197 -0.18 0.34 2.85
N ILE A 198 -0.70 1.12 1.90
CA ILE A 198 -0.06 1.27 0.57
C ILE A 198 1.33 1.87 0.72
N LEU A 199 1.48 2.95 1.50
CA LEU A 199 2.77 3.58 1.75
C LEU A 199 3.76 2.63 2.42
N LYS A 200 3.30 1.81 3.37
CA LYS A 200 4.13 0.78 4.01
C LYS A 200 4.65 -0.23 2.98
N LYS A 201 3.77 -0.77 2.14
CA LYS A 201 4.15 -1.72 1.07
C LYS A 201 5.15 -1.12 0.07
N LEU A 202 5.00 0.16 -0.28
CA LEU A 202 5.94 0.85 -1.17
C LEU A 202 7.34 0.95 -0.54
N LYS A 203 7.43 1.31 0.74
CA LYS A 203 8.71 1.35 1.47
C LYS A 203 9.37 -0.03 1.56
N ASP A 204 8.58 -1.05 1.92
CA ASP A 204 9.07 -2.43 2.00
C ASP A 204 9.59 -2.92 0.63
N TYR A 205 8.95 -2.52 -0.48
CA TYR A 205 9.41 -2.85 -1.83
C TYR A 205 10.76 -2.20 -2.17
N ASP A 206 10.92 -0.89 -1.88
CA ASP A 206 12.17 -0.17 -2.14
C ASP A 206 13.34 -0.74 -1.33
N GLU A 207 13.13 -1.08 -0.06
CA GLU A 207 14.14 -1.72 0.79
C GLU A 207 14.57 -3.09 0.24
N ASN A 208 13.60 -3.91 -0.19
CA ASN A 208 13.88 -5.20 -0.81
C ASN A 208 14.66 -5.05 -2.13
N LEU A 209 14.31 -4.07 -2.96
CA LEU A 209 15.02 -3.79 -4.20
C LEU A 209 16.47 -3.37 -3.94
N LEU A 210 16.70 -2.51 -2.94
CA LEU A 210 18.05 -2.10 -2.53
C LEU A 210 18.87 -3.29 -2.01
N LYS A 211 18.26 -4.16 -1.21
CA LYS A 211 18.90 -5.38 -0.72
C LYS A 211 19.30 -6.30 -1.88
N GLN A 212 18.40 -6.53 -2.84
CA GLN A 212 18.68 -7.35 -4.01
C GLN A 212 19.81 -6.76 -4.88
N ARG A 213 19.85 -5.44 -5.06
CA ARG A 213 20.95 -4.77 -5.77
C ARG A 213 22.30 -4.98 -5.09
N ARG A 214 22.36 -4.93 -3.75
CA ARG A 214 23.58 -5.21 -2.99
C ARG A 214 24.03 -6.66 -3.16
N GLU A 215 23.10 -7.62 -3.02
CA GLU A 215 23.39 -9.04 -3.20
C GLU A 215 23.91 -9.36 -4.61
N ASN A 216 23.34 -8.73 -5.64
CA ASN A 216 23.82 -8.89 -7.01
C ASN A 216 25.22 -8.30 -7.19
N ALA A 217 25.47 -7.09 -6.67
CA ALA A 217 26.80 -6.48 -6.72
C ALA A 217 27.88 -7.32 -6.01
N ASP A 218 27.53 -7.97 -4.90
CA ASP A 218 28.45 -8.86 -4.18
C ASP A 218 28.69 -10.17 -4.92
N LYS A 219 27.67 -10.74 -5.58
CA LYS A 219 27.81 -11.90 -6.48
C LYS A 219 28.71 -11.58 -7.67
N ASP A 220 28.56 -10.40 -8.27
CA ASP A 220 29.39 -9.95 -9.39
C ASP A 220 30.85 -9.80 -8.95
N LYS A 221 31.10 -9.18 -7.79
CA LYS A 221 32.45 -9.10 -7.20
C LYS A 221 33.06 -10.47 -6.92
N ALA A 222 32.28 -11.40 -6.37
CA ALA A 222 32.75 -12.76 -6.11
C ALA A 222 33.10 -13.50 -7.42
N THR A 223 32.28 -13.31 -8.46
CA THR A 223 32.49 -13.89 -9.78
C THR A 223 33.76 -13.35 -10.42
N GLU A 224 34.01 -12.04 -10.35
CA GLU A 224 35.26 -11.45 -10.87
C GLU A 224 36.49 -11.92 -10.08
N ARG A 225 36.43 -11.98 -8.75
CA ARG A 225 37.53 -12.57 -7.94
C ARG A 225 37.84 -14.02 -8.33
N LEU A 226 36.82 -14.82 -8.62
CA LEU A 226 37.00 -16.19 -9.09
C LEU A 226 37.63 -16.23 -10.48
N LYS A 227 37.22 -15.37 -11.41
CA LYS A 227 37.82 -15.26 -12.74
C LYS A 227 39.29 -14.85 -12.65
N GLU A 228 39.63 -13.85 -11.85
CA GLU A 228 41.01 -13.41 -11.61
C GLU A 228 41.87 -14.53 -11.03
N ARG A 229 41.36 -15.23 -10.01
CA ARG A 229 42.06 -16.38 -9.40
C ARG A 229 42.28 -17.51 -10.41
N ASN A 230 41.28 -17.84 -11.22
CA ASN A 230 41.41 -18.85 -12.26
C ASN A 230 42.43 -18.44 -13.32
N ALA A 231 42.42 -17.17 -13.75
CA ALA A 231 43.41 -16.65 -14.69
C ALA A 231 44.84 -16.70 -14.13
N TYR A 232 45.01 -16.42 -12.83
CA TYR A 232 46.30 -16.56 -12.15
C TYR A 232 46.78 -18.02 -12.13
N LEU A 233 45.91 -18.95 -11.72
CA LEU A 233 46.24 -20.38 -11.68
C LEU A 233 46.59 -20.94 -13.07
N GLU A 234 45.90 -20.48 -14.12
CA GLU A 234 46.21 -20.88 -15.49
C GLU A 234 47.58 -20.37 -15.96
N LYS A 235 47.99 -19.17 -15.55
CA LYS A 235 49.34 -18.64 -15.81
C LYS A 235 50.39 -19.45 -15.04
N GLU A 236 50.14 -19.75 -13.77
CA GLU A 236 51.04 -20.55 -12.94
C GLU A 236 51.23 -21.95 -13.53
N LYS A 237 50.15 -22.60 -13.96
CA LYS A 237 50.19 -23.89 -14.65
C LYS A 237 51.07 -23.86 -15.90
N LYS A 238 50.92 -22.83 -16.75
CA LYS A 238 51.76 -22.67 -17.96
C LYS A 238 53.25 -22.48 -17.62
N ILE A 239 53.57 -21.76 -16.55
CA ILE A 239 54.95 -21.58 -16.08
C ILE A 239 55.53 -22.92 -15.60
N GLN A 240 54.76 -23.69 -14.82
CA GLN A 240 55.17 -25.02 -14.34
C GLN A 240 55.37 -26.00 -15.50
N GLU A 241 54.43 -26.05 -16.46
CA GLU A 241 54.54 -26.89 -17.66
C GLU A 241 55.80 -26.56 -18.48
N LYS A 242 56.11 -25.27 -18.67
CA LYS A 242 57.35 -24.85 -19.34
C LYS A 242 58.59 -25.27 -18.56
N THR A 243 58.58 -25.10 -17.23
CA THR A 243 59.71 -25.48 -16.37
C THR A 243 60.00 -26.98 -16.43
N VAL A 244 58.95 -27.81 -16.38
CA VAL A 244 59.09 -29.28 -16.52
C VAL A 244 59.67 -29.63 -17.90
N LYS A 245 59.15 -29.01 -18.96
CA LYS A 245 59.64 -29.26 -20.33
C LYS A 245 61.11 -28.87 -20.51
N ASP A 246 61.52 -27.72 -19.96
CA ASP A 246 62.92 -27.26 -20.02
C ASP A 246 63.85 -28.21 -19.21
N LEU A 247 63.40 -28.72 -18.06
CA LEU A 247 64.13 -29.72 -17.27
C LEU A 247 64.23 -31.07 -17.99
N GLU A 248 63.16 -31.53 -18.63
CA GLU A 248 63.15 -32.76 -19.43
C GLU A 248 64.15 -32.68 -20.60
N GLU A 249 64.16 -31.58 -21.34
CA GLU A 249 65.07 -31.38 -22.47
C GLU A 249 66.52 -31.29 -21.99
N LYS A 250 66.79 -30.57 -20.89
CA LYS A 250 68.13 -30.51 -20.29
C LYS A 250 68.62 -31.90 -19.85
N LYS A 251 67.77 -32.68 -19.17
CA LYS A 251 68.12 -34.04 -18.75
C LYS A 251 68.37 -34.96 -19.94
N LYS A 252 67.59 -34.84 -21.01
CA LYS A 252 67.78 -35.59 -22.24
C LYS A 252 69.11 -35.25 -22.92
N GLN A 253 69.49 -33.98 -22.95
CA GLN A 253 70.78 -33.53 -23.49
C GLN A 253 71.96 -34.06 -22.65
N GLU A 254 71.92 -33.91 -21.32
CA GLU A 254 72.94 -34.47 -20.40
C GLU A 254 73.14 -35.98 -20.61
N LEU A 255 72.04 -36.73 -20.80
CA LEU A 255 72.10 -38.17 -21.06
C LEU A 255 72.70 -38.50 -22.45
N LEU A 256 72.36 -37.72 -23.48
CA LEU A 256 72.92 -37.92 -24.82
C LEU A 256 74.42 -37.62 -24.87
N GLU A 257 74.87 -36.59 -24.17
CA GLU A 257 76.30 -36.26 -24.04
C GLU A 257 77.06 -37.40 -23.36
N LYS A 258 76.57 -37.92 -22.22
CA LYS A 258 77.18 -39.08 -21.56
C LYS A 258 77.29 -40.30 -22.47
N ILE A 259 76.24 -40.61 -23.25
CA ILE A 259 76.29 -41.73 -24.21
C ILE A 259 77.40 -41.51 -25.25
N ARG A 260 77.56 -40.28 -25.76
CA ARG A 260 78.62 -39.94 -26.72
C ARG A 260 80.02 -40.05 -26.10
N GLU A 261 80.19 -39.66 -24.85
CA GLU A 261 81.45 -39.82 -24.12
C GLU A 261 81.84 -41.30 -24.01
N PHE A 262 80.89 -42.16 -23.64
CA PHE A 262 81.12 -43.61 -23.60
C PHE A 262 81.43 -44.21 -24.97
N GLN A 263 80.73 -43.77 -26.03
CA GLN A 263 81.03 -44.21 -27.40
C GLN A 263 82.45 -43.80 -27.83
N THR A 264 82.85 -42.57 -27.53
CA THR A 264 84.20 -42.07 -27.86
C THR A 264 85.27 -42.86 -27.09
N ARG A 265 85.03 -43.16 -25.80
CA ARG A 265 85.92 -43.99 -24.99
C ARG A 265 86.03 -45.42 -25.54
N GLU A 266 84.91 -46.03 -25.94
CA GLU A 266 84.92 -47.34 -26.60
C GLU A 266 85.75 -47.33 -27.89
N ASP A 267 85.62 -46.31 -28.72
CA ASP A 267 86.35 -46.22 -30.00
C ASP A 267 87.85 -45.97 -29.81
N ILE A 268 88.23 -45.16 -28.82
CA ILE A 268 89.64 -45.00 -28.43
C ILE A 268 90.23 -46.33 -27.94
N LEU A 269 89.50 -47.07 -27.10
CA LEU A 269 89.95 -48.37 -26.59
C LEU A 269 90.06 -49.41 -27.70
N LYS A 270 89.10 -49.49 -28.64
CA LYS A 270 89.20 -50.35 -29.83
C LYS A 270 90.43 -50.01 -30.66
N LYS A 271 90.65 -48.72 -30.95
CA LYS A 271 91.82 -48.30 -31.73
C LYS A 271 93.14 -48.65 -31.04
N LYS A 272 93.21 -48.50 -29.72
CA LYS A 272 94.39 -48.94 -28.93
C LYS A 272 94.59 -50.44 -29.00
N ILE A 273 93.51 -51.25 -28.95
CA ILE A 273 93.60 -52.70 -29.13
C ILE A 273 94.16 -53.03 -30.52
N ASP A 274 93.63 -52.42 -31.58
CA ASP A 274 94.09 -52.63 -32.96
C ASP A 274 95.58 -52.27 -33.15
N ASP A 275 96.02 -51.16 -32.54
CA ASP A 275 97.42 -50.71 -32.63
C ASP A 275 98.36 -51.65 -31.82
N MET A 276 97.89 -52.21 -30.71
CA MET A 276 98.66 -53.15 -29.88
C MET A 276 98.69 -54.57 -30.47
N GLU A 277 97.63 -54.98 -31.19
CA GLU A 277 97.58 -56.20 -32.00
C GLU A 277 98.64 -56.18 -33.10
N LYS A 278 98.77 -55.05 -33.81
CA LYS A 278 99.84 -54.87 -34.82
C LYS A 278 101.25 -54.92 -34.23
N ALA A 279 101.40 -54.57 -32.95
CA ALA A 279 102.68 -54.58 -32.24
C ALA A 279 103.00 -55.92 -31.55
N GLY A 280 102.13 -56.93 -31.62
CA GLY A 280 102.37 -58.27 -31.06
C GLY A 280 102.33 -58.36 -29.53
N MET A 281 101.75 -57.38 -28.82
CA MET A 281 101.74 -57.32 -27.35
C MET A 281 100.51 -57.99 -26.73
N LEU A 282 100.42 -59.32 -26.85
CA LEU A 282 99.27 -60.14 -26.40
C LEU A 282 98.79 -59.84 -24.97
N LYS A 283 99.70 -59.72 -24.00
CA LYS A 283 99.33 -59.50 -22.60
C LYS A 283 98.63 -58.16 -22.37
N ARG A 284 98.98 -57.14 -23.15
CA ARG A 284 98.44 -55.78 -23.02
C ARG A 284 97.14 -55.60 -23.80
N ILE A 285 96.88 -56.49 -24.76
CA ILE A 285 95.59 -56.61 -25.45
C ILE A 285 94.53 -57.18 -24.49
N ASP A 286 94.87 -58.20 -23.69
CA ASP A 286 93.93 -58.75 -22.70
C ASP A 286 93.52 -57.72 -21.63
N ASP A 287 94.47 -56.90 -21.15
CA ASP A 287 94.18 -55.82 -20.20
C ASP A 287 93.24 -54.77 -20.81
N LEU A 288 93.52 -54.32 -22.05
CA LEU A 288 92.68 -53.35 -22.76
C LEU A 288 91.31 -53.92 -23.17
N ALA A 289 91.24 -55.21 -23.50
CA ALA A 289 89.99 -55.90 -23.79
C ALA A 289 89.11 -56.02 -22.54
N THR A 290 89.74 -56.17 -21.37
CA THR A 290 89.06 -56.16 -20.07
C THR A 290 88.49 -54.76 -19.78
N GLU A 291 89.29 -53.70 -19.96
CA GLU A 291 88.80 -52.31 -19.82
C GLU A 291 87.68 -51.97 -20.81
N LEU A 292 87.75 -52.47 -22.06
CA LEU A 292 86.68 -52.30 -23.05
C LEU A 292 85.40 -53.03 -22.63
N LYS A 293 85.52 -54.22 -22.03
CA LYS A 293 84.39 -54.99 -21.53
C LYS A 293 83.73 -54.31 -20.32
N GLU A 294 84.53 -53.72 -19.43
CA GLU A 294 84.05 -52.92 -18.30
C GLU A 294 83.35 -51.65 -18.78
N ALA A 295 83.95 -50.89 -19.71
CA ALA A 295 83.32 -49.70 -20.29
C ALA A 295 82.00 -50.03 -21.02
N ARG A 296 81.92 -51.18 -21.71
CA ARG A 296 80.67 -51.69 -22.29
C ARG A 296 79.64 -52.09 -21.23
N GLY A 297 80.10 -52.63 -20.10
CA GLY A 297 79.27 -52.97 -18.95
C GLY A 297 78.65 -51.72 -18.33
N GLU A 298 79.47 -50.71 -18.05
CA GLU A 298 79.04 -49.40 -17.55
C GLU A 298 78.03 -48.76 -18.50
N LYS A 299 78.33 -48.72 -19.81
CA LYS A 299 77.41 -48.17 -20.82
C LYS A 299 76.04 -48.87 -20.81
N LYS A 300 76.02 -50.21 -20.76
CA LYS A 300 74.77 -50.99 -20.69
C LYS A 300 74.00 -50.74 -19.39
N GLN A 301 74.69 -50.57 -18.27
CA GLN A 301 74.06 -50.22 -17.00
C GLN A 301 73.37 -48.87 -17.11
N TRP A 302 74.07 -47.85 -17.62
CA TRP A 302 73.49 -46.52 -17.86
C TRP A 302 72.32 -46.55 -18.86
N GLU A 303 72.40 -47.35 -19.94
CA GLU A 303 71.27 -47.54 -20.87
C GLU A 303 70.05 -48.22 -20.21
N SER A 304 70.27 -49.06 -19.20
CA SER A 304 69.19 -49.64 -18.39
C SER A 304 68.56 -48.62 -17.45
N GLU A 305 69.37 -47.83 -16.75
CA GLU A 305 68.90 -46.76 -15.86
C GLU A 305 68.10 -45.69 -16.64
N ILE A 306 68.53 -45.35 -17.86
CA ILE A 306 67.78 -44.44 -18.73
C ILE A 306 66.40 -45.00 -19.11
N ARG A 307 66.31 -46.30 -19.39
CA ARG A 307 65.03 -46.96 -19.72
C ARG A 307 64.11 -46.97 -18.50
N ASP A 308 64.64 -47.25 -17.33
CA ASP A 308 63.86 -47.26 -16.09
C ASP A 308 63.35 -45.85 -15.74
N LEU A 309 64.20 -44.82 -15.82
CA LEU A 309 63.79 -43.44 -15.61
C LEU A 309 62.71 -42.98 -16.61
N LYS A 310 62.80 -43.36 -17.88
CA LYS A 310 61.76 -43.09 -18.88
C LYS A 310 60.43 -43.76 -18.52
N TYR A 311 60.48 -44.99 -18.01
CA TYR A 311 59.29 -45.72 -17.59
C TYR A 311 58.64 -45.08 -16.34
N GLN A 312 59.46 -44.72 -15.34
CA GLN A 312 58.98 -44.03 -14.14
C GLN A 312 58.37 -42.65 -14.46
N LEU A 313 58.99 -41.88 -15.36
CA LEU A 313 58.45 -40.61 -15.84
C LEU A 313 57.11 -40.79 -16.55
N ALA A 314 57.00 -41.76 -17.47
CA ALA A 314 55.74 -42.04 -18.17
C ALA A 314 54.61 -42.39 -17.18
N LYS A 315 54.92 -43.17 -16.13
CA LYS A 315 53.97 -43.52 -15.07
C LYS A 315 53.52 -42.30 -14.26
N LEU A 316 54.45 -41.43 -13.87
CA LEU A 316 54.14 -40.20 -13.12
C LEU A 316 53.31 -39.21 -13.95
N VAL A 317 53.63 -39.04 -15.23
CA VAL A 317 52.87 -38.18 -16.15
C VAL A 317 51.42 -38.68 -16.27
N GLU A 318 51.21 -39.99 -16.36
CA GLU A 318 49.87 -40.56 -16.45
C GLU A 318 49.08 -40.41 -15.15
N GLN A 319 49.73 -40.59 -13.99
CA GLN A 319 49.12 -40.31 -12.69
C GLN A 319 48.73 -38.83 -12.56
N LEU A 320 49.57 -37.92 -13.04
CA LEU A 320 49.30 -36.49 -13.02
C LEU A 320 48.08 -36.16 -13.90
N LYS A 321 48.00 -36.71 -15.12
CA LYS A 321 46.84 -36.56 -16.00
C LYS A 321 45.54 -37.05 -15.36
N VAL A 322 45.56 -38.23 -14.72
CA VAL A 322 44.40 -38.77 -14.00
C VAL A 322 44.01 -37.87 -12.82
N SER A 323 45.00 -37.35 -12.08
CA SER A 323 44.76 -36.46 -10.94
C SER A 323 44.17 -35.10 -11.35
N GLN A 324 44.47 -34.62 -12.55
CA GLN A 324 43.97 -33.34 -13.09
C GLN A 324 42.62 -33.45 -13.83
N ARG A 325 42.05 -34.65 -13.98
CA ARG A 325 40.71 -34.80 -14.60
C ARG A 325 39.64 -34.09 -13.73
N PRO A 326 38.68 -33.36 -14.35
CA PRO A 326 37.53 -32.81 -13.64
C PRO A 326 36.77 -33.89 -12.87
N TRP A 327 36.24 -33.54 -11.69
CA TRP A 327 35.63 -34.50 -10.76
C TRP A 327 34.49 -35.33 -11.39
N TYR A 328 33.72 -34.74 -12.32
CA TYR A 328 32.66 -35.45 -13.05
C TYR A 328 33.22 -36.48 -14.05
N LYS A 329 34.38 -36.23 -14.67
CA LYS A 329 35.06 -37.24 -15.52
C LYS A 329 35.68 -38.38 -14.70
N LYS A 330 36.11 -38.11 -13.47
CA LYS A 330 36.59 -39.15 -12.54
C LYS A 330 35.46 -40.08 -12.06
N MET A 331 34.25 -39.53 -11.88
CA MET A 331 33.09 -40.29 -11.38
C MET A 331 32.37 -41.10 -12.45
N PHE A 332 32.28 -40.61 -13.69
CA PHE A 332 31.40 -41.20 -14.70
C PHE A 332 32.09 -41.91 -15.86
N GLY A 333 33.42 -41.93 -15.91
CA GLY A 333 34.19 -42.77 -16.85
C GLY A 333 33.88 -42.57 -18.34
N LYS A 334 33.20 -41.49 -18.73
CA LYS A 334 32.89 -41.18 -20.13
C LYS A 334 33.93 -40.22 -20.67
N ASP A 335 34.85 -40.78 -21.44
CA ASP A 335 35.57 -40.06 -22.48
C ASP A 335 34.65 -40.11 -23.73
N GLU A 336 34.31 -38.95 -24.30
CA GLU A 336 33.64 -38.88 -25.62
C GLU A 336 34.56 -39.41 -26.72
#